data_AF-A0A371D3H1-F1
#
_entry.id   AF-A0A371D3H1-F1
#
_cell.length_a   1.000
_cell.length_b   1.000
_cell.length_c   1.000
_cell.angle_alpha   90.00
_cell.angle_beta   90.00
_cell.angle_gamma   90.00
#
_symmetry.space_group_name_H-M   'P 1'
#
loop_
_entity.id
_entity.type
_entity.pdbx_description
1 polymer ?
#
loop_
_entity_poly.entity_id
_entity_poly.type
_entity_poly.pdbx_seq_one_letter_code
_entity_poly.pdbx_strand_id
1 'polypeptide(L)'
;MANQDCVKHIVTGGYWQDSDGRCVRAGENVISAFRDSPVLQQVLGLPPQSPEPTPGAVLLPPQAKRSIVRPEDTHASHAPAVLCSALFTDHSSWIPATSVVSQSHDVCRIGSWAVIRDLDGRNVIGNILEILAFPQNHSTGLVTFEKYAVGAVRHPHLGMPLLRPETEENSPGRGAYCVVPSASVLFIVNVQHDCQAAGCPIAASGEYSRQEREQTDLPIVSVSHKAADRRFIVNTHALHNAALLRQFLPRTLVAPIPLYSDRMARHHELAAGLRVTEAKKRDAALRKRQATQAKKAAASAAGVPTIPGDEDPGDADGDSQMVHAEHMEIDGEEPSLLEAESQHAQIPPNTRGSKRRRVPDS
;
A
#
# COMPACT_ATOMS: atom_id res chain seq x y z
N MET A 1 -1.16 -6.61 27.16
CA MET A 1 -0.35 -6.36 25.95
C MET A 1 0.37 -5.01 26.01
N ALA A 2 -0.26 -3.91 26.43
CA ALA A 2 0.36 -2.57 26.50
C ALA A 2 1.71 -2.46 27.24
N ASN A 3 1.92 -3.18 28.36
CA ASN A 3 3.15 -3.05 29.16
C ASN A 3 4.41 -3.58 28.45
N GLN A 4 4.29 -4.63 27.63
CA GLN A 4 5.43 -5.15 26.87
C GLN A 4 5.83 -4.19 25.75
N ASP A 5 4.86 -3.55 25.11
CA ASP A 5 5.13 -2.57 24.06
C ASP A 5 5.79 -1.30 24.62
N CYS A 6 5.42 -0.86 25.83
CA CYS A 6 6.11 0.20 26.55
C CYS A 6 7.58 -0.14 26.81
N VAL A 7 7.86 -1.37 27.28
CA VAL A 7 9.25 -1.82 27.51
C VAL A 7 10.02 -1.82 26.20
N LYS A 8 9.45 -2.37 25.11
CA LYS A 8 10.09 -2.37 23.78
C LYS A 8 10.38 -0.95 23.29
N HIS A 9 9.44 -0.03 23.43
CA HIS A 9 9.62 1.37 23.07
C HIS A 9 10.78 2.01 23.84
N ILE A 10 10.87 1.79 25.15
CA ILE A 10 11.93 2.34 26.00
C ILE A 10 13.31 1.76 25.62
N VAL A 11 13.42 0.43 25.52
CA VAL A 11 14.72 -0.23 25.31
C VAL A 11 15.24 -0.12 23.88
N THR A 12 14.37 0.17 22.91
CA THR A 12 14.78 0.46 21.52
C THR A 12 15.15 1.93 21.29
N GLY A 13 15.04 2.79 22.31
CA GLY A 13 15.41 4.20 22.23
C GLY A 13 14.27 5.13 21.82
N GLY A 14 13.03 4.70 22.01
CA GLY A 14 11.85 5.56 21.91
C GLY A 14 11.85 6.66 22.98
N TYR A 15 11.21 7.77 22.66
CA TYR A 15 11.07 8.91 23.56
C TYR A 15 9.70 8.93 24.23
N TRP A 16 9.62 9.40 25.47
CA TRP A 16 8.38 9.62 26.20
C TRP A 16 8.44 10.92 27.00
N GLN A 17 7.29 11.39 27.49
CA GLN A 17 7.27 12.59 28.34
C GLN A 17 7.50 12.22 29.81
N ASP A 18 8.39 12.93 30.50
CA ASP A 18 8.52 12.85 31.95
C ASP A 18 7.40 13.63 32.66
N SER A 19 7.38 13.57 33.99
CA SER A 19 6.41 14.30 34.83
C SER A 19 6.48 15.83 34.65
N ASP A 20 7.60 16.34 34.14
CA ASP A 20 7.84 17.76 33.88
C ASP A 20 7.50 18.14 32.42
N GLY A 21 6.93 17.21 31.64
CA GLY A 21 6.56 17.38 30.24
C GLY A 21 7.73 17.37 29.25
N ARG A 22 8.94 16.99 29.68
CA ARG A 22 10.12 16.92 28.83
C ARG A 22 10.18 15.60 28.09
N CYS A 23 10.58 15.65 26.83
CA CYS A 23 10.79 14.45 26.02
C CYS A 23 12.13 13.79 26.40
N VAL A 24 12.06 12.65 27.09
CA VAL A 24 13.20 11.90 27.61
C VAL A 24 13.33 10.55 26.91
N ARG A 25 14.53 9.96 26.97
CA ARG A 25 14.88 8.64 26.42
C ARG A 25 15.63 7.84 27.47
N ALA A 26 15.61 6.52 27.34
CA ALA A 26 16.47 5.64 28.13
C ALA A 26 17.95 6.02 27.94
N GLY A 27 18.74 5.90 29.01
CA GLY A 27 20.17 6.16 28.96
C GLY A 27 20.89 5.20 28.00
N GLU A 28 22.00 5.63 27.42
CA GLU A 28 22.72 4.84 26.40
C GLU A 28 23.11 3.45 26.92
N ASN A 29 23.47 3.33 28.19
CA ASN A 29 23.81 2.05 28.82
C ASN A 29 22.64 1.06 28.86
N VAL A 30 21.40 1.56 29.01
CA VAL A 30 20.20 0.70 28.98
C VAL A 30 19.94 0.26 27.55
N ILE A 31 20.03 1.18 26.59
CA ILE A 31 19.81 0.87 25.17
C ILE A 31 20.88 -0.10 24.67
N SER A 32 22.16 0.12 24.99
CA SER A 32 23.26 -0.75 24.58
C SER A 32 23.17 -2.13 25.22
N ALA A 33 22.80 -2.24 26.50
CA ALA A 33 22.61 -3.54 27.15
C ALA A 33 21.56 -4.43 26.45
N PHE A 34 20.47 -3.83 25.95
CA PHE A 34 19.46 -4.54 25.15
C PHE A 34 19.89 -4.73 23.70
N ARG A 35 20.73 -3.84 23.15
CA ARG A 35 21.31 -3.96 21.81
C ARG A 35 22.36 -5.08 21.71
N ASP A 36 23.15 -5.28 22.76
CA ASP A 36 24.31 -6.15 22.75
C ASP A 36 24.01 -7.53 23.34
N SER A 37 22.82 -7.73 23.90
CA SER A 37 22.38 -9.00 24.50
C SER A 37 21.37 -9.74 23.61
N PRO A 38 21.78 -10.80 22.91
CA PRO A 38 20.88 -11.64 22.11
C PRO A 38 19.74 -12.26 22.94
N VAL A 39 20.01 -12.56 24.21
CA VAL A 39 19.04 -13.13 25.15
C VAL A 39 17.92 -12.14 25.44
N LEU A 40 18.26 -10.87 25.73
CA LEU A 40 17.27 -9.83 25.98
C LEU A 40 16.45 -9.51 24.73
N GLN A 41 17.10 -9.54 23.56
CA GLN A 41 16.41 -9.39 22.28
C GLN A 41 15.39 -10.50 22.06
N GLN A 42 15.80 -11.75 22.25
CA GLN A 42 14.93 -12.91 22.08
C GLN A 42 13.73 -12.89 23.06
N VAL A 43 13.96 -12.55 24.33
CA VAL A 43 12.88 -12.47 25.35
C VAL A 43 11.84 -11.40 24.99
N LEU A 44 12.27 -10.28 24.41
CA LEU A 44 11.37 -9.21 23.96
C LEU A 44 10.86 -9.41 22.53
N GLY A 45 11.28 -10.48 21.84
CA GLY A 45 10.98 -10.69 20.43
C GLY A 45 11.53 -9.57 19.53
N LEU A 46 12.63 -8.94 19.93
CA LEU A 46 13.38 -8.02 19.10
C LEU A 46 14.23 -8.84 18.11
N PRO A 47 14.26 -8.48 16.82
CA PRO A 47 15.12 -9.17 15.87
C PRO A 47 16.59 -8.97 16.27
N PRO A 48 17.44 -10.00 16.11
CA PRO A 48 18.88 -9.81 16.28
C PRO A 48 19.35 -8.70 15.33
N GLN A 49 20.27 -7.87 15.80
CA GLN A 49 20.90 -6.85 14.96
C GLN A 49 21.63 -7.53 13.80
N SER A 50 20.92 -7.66 12.68
CA SER A 50 21.54 -8.00 11.41
C SER A 50 22.26 -6.76 10.91
N PRO A 51 23.45 -6.89 10.29
CA PRO A 51 24.08 -5.75 9.64
C PRO A 51 23.08 -5.12 8.68
N GLU A 52 23.01 -3.79 8.69
CA GLU A 52 22.11 -3.08 7.79
C GLU A 52 22.39 -3.52 6.35
N PRO A 53 21.33 -3.88 5.60
CA PRO A 53 21.51 -4.38 4.26
C PRO A 53 22.18 -3.28 3.41
N THR A 54 23.30 -3.61 2.78
CA THR A 54 24.09 -2.63 2.03
C THR A 54 23.35 -2.22 0.75
N PRO A 55 23.16 -0.92 0.46
CA PRO A 55 22.55 -0.47 -0.78
C PRO A 55 23.24 -1.03 -2.02
N GLY A 56 22.44 -1.48 -2.99
CA GLY A 56 22.91 -2.17 -4.19
C GLY A 56 23.28 -3.63 -3.97
N ALA A 57 23.21 -4.15 -2.73
CA ALA A 57 23.48 -5.55 -2.47
C ALA A 57 22.45 -6.44 -3.17
N VAL A 58 22.92 -7.45 -3.91
CA VAL A 58 22.05 -8.44 -4.55
C VAL A 58 22.00 -9.72 -3.72
N LEU A 59 20.81 -10.29 -3.60
CA LEU A 59 20.59 -11.55 -2.90
C LEU A 59 20.46 -12.68 -3.92
N LEU A 60 21.29 -13.69 -3.78
CA LEU A 60 21.23 -14.88 -4.61
C LEU A 60 20.25 -15.92 -4.07
N PRO A 61 19.66 -16.75 -4.94
CA PRO A 61 18.95 -17.94 -4.48
C PRO A 61 19.90 -18.93 -3.77
N PRO A 62 19.36 -19.90 -3.03
CA PRO A 62 20.15 -20.99 -2.44
C PRO A 62 21.06 -21.64 -3.49
N GLN A 63 22.27 -22.05 -3.10
CA GLN A 63 23.30 -22.54 -4.02
C GLN A 63 22.80 -23.65 -4.96
N ALA A 64 21.97 -24.57 -4.46
CA ALA A 64 21.37 -25.65 -5.24
C ALA A 64 20.43 -25.20 -6.38
N LYS A 65 19.93 -23.96 -6.31
CA LYS A 65 19.03 -23.36 -7.31
C LYS A 65 19.74 -22.31 -8.19
N ARG A 66 21.05 -22.11 -8.03
CA ARG A 66 21.81 -21.15 -8.84
C ARG A 66 22.08 -21.76 -10.20
N SER A 67 21.69 -21.05 -11.24
CA SER A 67 22.08 -21.31 -12.62
C SER A 67 22.97 -20.19 -13.14
N ILE A 68 23.84 -20.53 -14.07
CA ILE A 68 24.56 -19.54 -14.87
C ILE A 68 23.75 -19.32 -16.14
N VAL A 69 23.46 -18.05 -16.45
CA VAL A 69 22.77 -17.64 -17.68
C VAL A 69 23.70 -16.85 -18.58
N ARG A 70 23.47 -16.98 -19.88
CA ARG A 70 24.18 -16.20 -20.91
C ARG A 70 23.45 -14.90 -21.21
N PRO A 71 24.14 -13.86 -21.68
CA PRO A 71 23.52 -12.58 -22.01
C PRO A 71 22.33 -12.70 -22.95
N GLU A 72 22.44 -13.55 -23.97
CA GLU A 72 21.39 -13.83 -24.97
C GLU A 72 20.06 -14.33 -24.37
N ASP A 73 20.11 -14.98 -23.21
CA ASP A 73 18.94 -15.52 -22.52
C ASP A 73 18.36 -14.54 -21.48
N THR A 74 18.97 -13.37 -21.30
CA THR A 74 18.55 -12.37 -20.29
C THR A 74 17.60 -11.33 -20.86
N HIS A 75 16.73 -10.78 -20.02
CA HIS A 75 15.89 -9.64 -20.40
C HIS A 75 16.73 -8.41 -20.77
N ALA A 76 17.93 -8.29 -20.19
CA ALA A 76 18.87 -7.24 -20.54
C ALA A 76 19.21 -7.21 -22.04
N SER A 77 19.24 -8.35 -22.74
CA SER A 77 19.54 -8.40 -24.18
C SER A 77 18.54 -7.64 -25.06
N HIS A 78 17.32 -7.42 -24.56
CA HIS A 78 16.26 -6.68 -25.26
C HIS A 78 16.28 -5.18 -24.99
N ALA A 79 17.18 -4.70 -24.13
CA ALA A 79 17.40 -3.27 -23.92
C ALA A 79 18.23 -2.67 -25.08
N PRO A 80 18.18 -1.33 -25.30
CA PRO A 80 18.90 -0.68 -26.39
C PRO A 80 20.39 -1.06 -26.44
N ALA A 81 20.83 -1.55 -27.61
CA ALA A 81 22.09 -2.26 -27.83
C ALA A 81 23.37 -1.52 -27.38
N VAL A 82 23.36 -0.19 -27.36
CA VAL A 82 24.53 0.64 -27.00
C VAL A 82 25.02 0.36 -25.57
N LEU A 83 24.11 0.01 -24.66
CA LEU A 83 24.43 -0.20 -23.24
C LEU A 83 24.65 -1.66 -22.88
N CYS A 84 23.97 -2.58 -23.57
CA CYS A 84 24.24 -4.00 -23.44
C CYS A 84 25.68 -4.32 -23.87
N SER A 85 26.21 -3.70 -24.92
CA SER A 85 27.59 -3.93 -25.36
C SER A 85 28.66 -3.55 -24.33
N ALA A 86 28.46 -2.51 -23.52
CA ALA A 86 29.46 -2.04 -22.55
C ALA A 86 29.47 -2.85 -21.24
N LEU A 87 28.32 -3.41 -20.85
CA LEU A 87 28.14 -4.16 -19.60
C LEU A 87 28.05 -5.68 -19.82
N PHE A 88 27.60 -6.12 -20.99
CA PHE A 88 27.48 -7.50 -21.44
C PHE A 88 28.43 -7.74 -22.61
N THR A 89 29.62 -8.23 -22.31
CA THR A 89 30.49 -8.83 -23.34
C THR A 89 29.96 -10.23 -23.69
N ASP A 90 30.19 -10.72 -24.91
CA ASP A 90 29.78 -12.04 -25.41
C ASP A 90 30.27 -13.24 -24.55
N HIS A 91 31.23 -13.01 -23.66
CA HIS A 91 31.79 -14.01 -22.74
C HIS A 91 31.35 -13.82 -21.28
N SER A 92 30.46 -12.86 -21.02
CA SER A 92 29.95 -12.64 -19.66
C SER A 92 29.00 -13.76 -19.27
N SER A 93 29.11 -14.21 -18.03
CA SER A 93 28.19 -15.17 -17.41
C SER A 93 27.52 -14.47 -16.24
N TRP A 94 26.26 -14.80 -15.98
CA TRP A 94 25.47 -14.11 -14.96
C TRP A 94 24.75 -15.11 -14.08
N ILE A 95 24.51 -14.74 -12.82
CA ILE A 95 23.70 -15.53 -11.90
C ILE A 95 22.41 -14.77 -11.60
N PRO A 96 21.23 -15.32 -11.91
CA PRO A 96 19.97 -14.68 -11.54
C PRO A 96 19.88 -14.50 -10.02
N ALA A 97 19.61 -13.26 -9.60
CA ALA A 97 19.39 -12.88 -8.22
C ALA A 97 17.90 -12.76 -7.92
N THR A 98 17.52 -12.94 -6.66
CA THR A 98 16.11 -12.89 -6.22
C THR A 98 15.68 -11.49 -5.81
N SER A 99 16.60 -10.68 -5.29
CA SER A 99 16.32 -9.32 -4.85
C SER A 99 17.57 -8.43 -4.85
N VAL A 100 17.34 -7.13 -4.77
CA VAL A 100 18.35 -6.08 -4.58
C VAL A 100 17.94 -5.18 -3.42
N VAL A 101 18.89 -4.70 -2.64
CA VAL A 101 18.67 -3.71 -1.58
C VAL A 101 18.74 -2.30 -2.20
N SER A 102 17.70 -1.50 -1.99
CA SER A 102 17.63 -0.12 -2.47
C SER A 102 18.42 0.86 -1.58
N GLN A 103 18.60 2.09 -2.05
CA GLN A 103 19.22 3.17 -1.25
C GLN A 103 18.42 3.55 0.00
N SER A 104 17.11 3.29 0.03
CA SER A 104 16.28 3.41 1.25
C SER A 104 16.33 2.16 2.14
N HIS A 105 17.23 1.22 1.87
CA HIS A 105 17.44 -0.04 2.60
C HIS A 105 16.28 -1.04 2.47
N ASP A 106 15.38 -0.83 1.51
CA ASP A 106 14.30 -1.77 1.21
C ASP A 106 14.76 -2.88 0.28
N VAL A 107 14.27 -4.10 0.52
CA VAL A 107 14.47 -5.24 -0.37
C VAL A 107 13.49 -5.16 -1.54
N CYS A 108 14.03 -4.95 -2.74
CA CYS A 108 13.30 -4.93 -4.00
C CYS A 108 13.47 -6.26 -4.73
N ARG A 109 12.37 -6.98 -4.99
CA ARG A 109 12.35 -8.25 -5.73
C ARG A 109 12.04 -8.02 -7.21
N ILE A 110 12.25 -9.05 -8.03
CA ILE A 110 11.66 -9.09 -9.38
C ILE A 110 10.14 -8.86 -9.28
N GLY A 111 9.61 -8.03 -10.17
CA GLY A 111 8.23 -7.54 -10.18
C GLY A 111 7.97 -6.33 -9.27
N SER A 112 8.94 -5.90 -8.45
CA SER A 112 8.79 -4.70 -7.60
C SER A 112 8.81 -3.43 -8.43
N TRP A 113 8.03 -2.45 -7.98
CA TRP A 113 8.05 -1.10 -8.53
C TRP A 113 8.96 -0.21 -7.71
N ALA A 114 9.89 0.47 -8.36
CA ALA A 114 10.86 1.31 -7.68
C ALA A 114 11.10 2.61 -8.44
N VAL A 115 11.55 3.64 -7.71
CA VAL A 115 12.23 4.77 -8.34
C VAL A 115 13.68 4.36 -8.55
N ILE A 116 14.13 4.45 -9.80
CA ILE A 116 15.45 4.00 -10.24
C ILE A 116 16.12 5.16 -10.96
N ARG A 117 17.40 5.37 -10.70
CA ARG A 117 18.21 6.29 -11.49
C ARG A 117 18.59 5.62 -12.81
N ASP A 118 18.12 6.19 -13.91
CA ASP A 118 18.49 5.75 -15.24
C ASP A 118 19.93 6.18 -15.59
N LEU A 119 20.36 5.79 -16.79
CA LEU A 119 21.71 6.04 -17.28
C LEU A 119 21.97 7.50 -17.64
N ASP A 120 20.91 8.27 -17.90
CA ASP A 120 20.99 9.72 -18.07
C ASP A 120 21.08 10.44 -16.71
N GLY A 121 21.09 9.69 -15.60
CA GLY A 121 21.09 10.22 -14.24
C GLY A 121 19.71 10.70 -13.77
N ARG A 122 18.65 10.43 -14.53
CA ARG A 122 17.28 10.83 -14.20
C ARG A 122 16.63 9.79 -13.31
N ASN A 123 15.83 10.25 -12.37
CA ASN A 123 15.03 9.34 -11.56
C ASN A 123 13.74 9.03 -12.33
N VAL A 124 13.45 7.75 -12.53
CA VAL A 124 12.25 7.26 -13.22
C VAL A 124 11.56 6.19 -12.39
N ILE A 125 10.25 6.01 -12.57
CA ILE A 125 9.56 4.85 -12.02
C ILE A 125 9.72 3.67 -12.98
N GLY A 126 10.06 2.51 -12.44
CA GLY A 126 10.17 1.30 -13.23
C GLY A 126 9.68 0.05 -12.51
N ASN A 127 9.30 -0.94 -13.31
CA ASN A 127 9.04 -2.30 -12.84
C ASN A 127 10.27 -3.17 -13.08
N ILE A 128 10.81 -3.77 -12.02
CA ILE A 128 12.01 -4.61 -12.10
C ILE A 128 11.64 -5.93 -12.76
N LEU A 129 12.25 -6.25 -13.89
CA LEU A 129 12.00 -7.48 -14.64
C LEU A 129 13.02 -8.57 -14.34
N GLU A 130 14.26 -8.17 -14.05
CA GLU A 130 15.37 -9.10 -13.87
C GLU A 130 16.44 -8.46 -12.98
N ILE A 131 17.12 -9.30 -12.20
CA ILE A 131 18.27 -8.91 -11.38
C ILE A 131 19.36 -9.95 -11.63
N LEU A 132 20.55 -9.49 -12.02
CA LEU A 132 21.69 -10.34 -12.36
C LEU A 132 22.86 -10.00 -11.45
N ALA A 133 23.51 -11.00 -10.87
CA ALA A 133 24.73 -10.82 -10.09
C ALA A 133 25.97 -11.20 -10.92
N PHE A 134 27.09 -10.54 -10.64
CA PHE A 134 28.36 -10.95 -11.19
C PHE A 134 28.81 -12.30 -10.57
N PRO A 135 29.28 -13.28 -11.37
CA PRO A 135 29.76 -14.56 -10.85
C PRO A 135 30.98 -14.42 -9.94
N GLN A 136 31.81 -13.40 -10.19
CA GLN A 136 33.03 -13.14 -9.41
C GLN A 136 32.74 -12.28 -8.17
N ASN A 137 31.67 -11.47 -8.22
CA ASN A 137 31.26 -10.61 -7.13
C ASN A 137 29.75 -10.68 -6.92
N HIS A 138 29.33 -11.60 -6.06
CA HIS A 138 27.91 -11.81 -5.74
C HIS A 138 27.27 -10.69 -4.93
N SER A 139 28.03 -9.67 -4.52
CA SER A 139 27.47 -8.56 -3.72
C SER A 139 26.81 -7.50 -4.58
N THR A 140 27.18 -7.35 -5.85
CA THR A 140 26.64 -6.31 -6.74
C THR A 140 26.18 -6.92 -8.05
N GLY A 141 25.41 -6.15 -8.82
CA GLY A 141 24.79 -6.69 -10.01
C GLY A 141 24.22 -5.64 -10.93
N LEU A 142 23.41 -6.12 -11.87
CA LEU A 142 22.63 -5.33 -12.81
C LEU A 142 21.15 -5.54 -12.52
N VAL A 143 20.36 -4.51 -12.78
CA VAL A 143 18.90 -4.51 -12.69
C VAL A 143 18.35 -4.11 -14.05
N THR A 144 17.57 -5.00 -14.64
CA THR A 144 16.80 -4.71 -15.85
C THR A 144 15.39 -4.33 -15.42
N PHE A 145 14.90 -3.19 -15.90
CA PHE A 145 13.58 -2.72 -15.58
C PHE A 145 12.90 -2.09 -16.79
N GLU A 146 11.58 -2.11 -16.76
CA GLU A 146 10.76 -1.40 -17.72
C GLU A 146 10.37 -0.03 -17.16
N LYS A 147 10.51 1.01 -17.98
CA LYS A 147 10.27 2.40 -17.60
C LYS A 147 8.80 2.78 -17.77
N TYR A 148 8.32 3.58 -16.81
CA TYR A 148 6.98 4.12 -16.81
C TYR A 148 7.00 5.64 -16.62
N ALA A 149 6.27 6.34 -17.48
CA ALA A 149 6.06 7.77 -17.40
C ALA A 149 4.93 8.09 -16.41
N VAL A 150 5.18 9.09 -15.56
CA VAL A 150 4.16 9.65 -14.67
C VAL A 150 3.26 10.59 -15.46
N GLY A 151 1.95 10.33 -15.44
CA GLY A 151 0.96 11.18 -16.08
C GLY A 151 0.86 12.56 -15.43
N ALA A 152 0.54 13.58 -16.22
CA ALA A 152 0.38 14.96 -15.75
C ALA A 152 -0.88 15.19 -14.90
N VAL A 153 -1.83 14.25 -14.93
CA VAL A 153 -3.14 14.35 -14.27
C VAL A 153 -3.32 13.17 -13.31
N ARG A 154 -4.01 13.43 -12.21
CA ARG A 154 -4.39 12.41 -11.22
C ARG A 154 -5.55 11.56 -11.74
N HIS A 155 -5.65 10.33 -11.26
CA HIS A 155 -6.79 9.46 -11.49
C HIS A 155 -8.08 10.12 -10.96
N PRO A 156 -9.18 10.18 -11.74
CA PRO A 156 -10.38 10.96 -11.39
C PRO A 156 -11.04 10.58 -10.06
N HIS A 157 -11.06 9.30 -9.72
CA HIS A 157 -11.71 8.81 -8.49
C HIS A 157 -10.73 8.77 -7.30
N LEU A 158 -9.62 8.06 -7.47
CA LEU A 158 -8.60 7.88 -6.42
C LEU A 158 -7.73 9.11 -6.14
N GLY A 159 -7.67 10.11 -7.03
CA GLY A 159 -6.86 11.31 -6.82
C GLY A 159 -5.35 11.05 -6.78
N MET A 160 -4.89 9.97 -7.38
CA MET A 160 -3.49 9.49 -7.36
C MET A 160 -2.80 9.60 -8.72
N PRO A 161 -1.45 9.69 -8.79
CA PRO A 161 -0.71 9.73 -10.06
C PRO A 161 -0.93 8.48 -10.91
N LEU A 162 -1.11 8.68 -12.22
CA LEU A 162 -1.18 7.60 -13.21
C LEU A 162 0.20 7.26 -13.75
N LEU A 163 0.43 5.99 -14.07
CA LEU A 163 1.61 5.50 -14.78
C LEU A 163 1.21 4.87 -16.12
N ARG A 164 2.03 5.11 -17.13
CA ARG A 164 1.95 4.45 -18.43
C ARG A 164 3.33 3.98 -18.88
N PRO A 165 3.41 2.86 -19.62
CA PRO A 165 4.67 2.44 -20.21
C PRO A 165 5.30 3.57 -21.03
N GLU A 166 6.60 3.75 -20.89
CA GLU A 166 7.33 4.62 -21.79
C GLU A 166 7.44 3.94 -23.16
N THR A 167 7.00 4.62 -24.22
CA THR A 167 6.95 4.11 -25.60
C THR A 167 7.72 5.07 -26.51
N GLU A 168 8.14 4.61 -27.68
CA GLU A 168 8.79 5.49 -28.67
C GLU A 168 7.92 6.71 -29.04
N GLU A 169 6.60 6.58 -28.96
CA GLU A 169 5.67 7.69 -29.23
C GLU A 169 5.75 8.80 -28.17
N ASN A 170 5.88 8.43 -26.89
CA ASN A 170 5.93 9.40 -25.80
C ASN A 170 7.35 9.86 -25.46
N SER A 171 8.35 9.04 -25.80
CA SER A 171 9.77 9.28 -25.50
C SER A 171 10.67 8.77 -26.65
N PRO A 172 10.73 9.50 -27.78
CA PRO A 172 11.44 9.07 -28.98
C PRO A 172 12.93 8.83 -28.72
N GLY A 173 13.44 7.69 -29.17
CA GLY A 173 14.84 7.30 -28.99
C GLY A 173 15.20 6.86 -27.57
N ARG A 174 14.21 6.76 -26.67
CA ARG A 174 14.36 6.23 -25.32
C ARG A 174 13.60 4.91 -25.23
N GLY A 175 14.33 3.81 -25.40
CA GLY A 175 13.73 2.47 -25.33
C GLY A 175 12.96 2.22 -24.02
N ALA A 176 11.94 1.38 -24.06
CA ALA A 176 11.07 1.08 -22.91
C ALA A 176 11.79 0.37 -21.75
N TYR A 177 12.89 -0.33 -22.07
CA TYR A 177 13.69 -1.09 -21.10
C TYR A 177 15.02 -0.41 -20.83
N CYS A 178 15.49 -0.53 -19.59
CA CYS A 178 16.76 0.02 -19.15
C CYS A 178 17.49 -0.99 -18.27
N VAL A 179 18.82 -1.02 -18.38
CA VAL A 179 19.69 -1.84 -17.54
C VAL A 179 20.65 -0.91 -16.81
N VAL A 180 20.69 -1.04 -15.48
CA VAL A 180 21.51 -0.18 -14.62
C VAL A 180 22.24 -1.01 -13.56
N PRO A 181 23.32 -0.48 -12.96
CA PRO A 181 23.92 -1.08 -11.77
C PRO A 181 22.89 -1.19 -10.64
N SER A 182 22.96 -2.27 -9.85
CA SER A 182 22.07 -2.54 -8.73
C SER A 182 21.99 -1.40 -7.70
N ALA A 183 23.08 -0.65 -7.54
CA ALA A 183 23.15 0.54 -6.69
C ALA A 183 22.24 1.71 -7.15
N SER A 184 21.71 1.67 -8.37
CA SER A 184 20.88 2.74 -8.94
C SER A 184 19.41 2.65 -8.48
N VAL A 185 19.01 1.58 -7.79
CA VAL A 185 17.66 1.41 -7.23
C VAL A 185 17.53 2.28 -5.98
N LEU A 186 16.70 3.31 -6.03
CA LEU A 186 16.64 4.32 -4.97
C LEU A 186 15.72 3.89 -3.83
N PHE A 187 14.45 3.62 -4.13
CA PHE A 187 13.47 3.19 -3.13
C PHE A 187 12.25 2.52 -3.79
N ILE A 188 11.60 1.61 -3.05
CA ILE A 188 10.40 0.92 -3.53
C ILE A 188 9.18 1.85 -3.45
N VAL A 189 8.28 1.73 -4.43
CA VAL A 189 7.00 2.44 -4.48
C VAL A 189 5.84 1.46 -4.58
N ASN A 190 4.72 1.80 -3.96
CA ASN A 190 3.50 1.01 -4.08
C ASN A 190 2.76 1.46 -5.36
N VAL A 191 2.67 0.54 -6.32
CA VAL A 191 1.97 0.74 -7.58
C VAL A 191 0.91 -0.34 -7.72
N GLN A 192 -0.28 0.08 -8.14
CA GLN A 192 -1.46 -0.78 -8.29
C GLN A 192 -1.97 -0.70 -9.71
N HIS A 193 -2.63 -1.77 -10.18
CA HIS A 193 -3.29 -1.74 -11.48
C HIS A 193 -4.54 -0.86 -11.43
N ASP A 194 -4.82 -0.14 -12.51
CA ASP A 194 -6.08 0.61 -12.68
C ASP A 194 -7.20 -0.33 -13.13
N CYS A 195 -7.62 -1.21 -12.23
CA CYS A 195 -8.63 -2.23 -12.51
C CYS A 195 -9.98 -1.61 -12.90
N GLN A 196 -10.31 -0.44 -12.34
CA GLN A 196 -11.57 0.26 -12.61
C GLN A 196 -11.63 0.72 -14.07
N ALA A 197 -10.58 1.37 -14.58
CA ALA A 197 -10.55 1.78 -15.97
C ALA A 197 -10.36 0.60 -16.94
N ALA A 198 -9.71 -0.48 -16.50
CA ALA A 198 -9.49 -1.68 -17.31
C ALA A 198 -10.67 -2.67 -17.31
N GLY A 199 -11.63 -2.53 -16.40
CA GLY A 199 -12.75 -3.46 -16.28
C GLY A 199 -12.29 -4.90 -16.01
N CYS A 200 -11.29 -5.07 -15.15
CA CYS A 200 -10.72 -6.38 -14.88
C CYS A 200 -11.75 -7.30 -14.18
N PRO A 201 -12.03 -8.49 -14.73
CA PRO A 201 -13.00 -9.40 -14.14
C PRO A 201 -12.47 -9.99 -12.84
N ILE A 202 -13.39 -10.19 -11.90
CA ILE A 202 -13.13 -10.99 -10.70
C ILE A 202 -13.31 -12.46 -11.10
N ALA A 203 -12.26 -13.26 -10.96
CA ALA A 203 -12.25 -14.67 -11.34
C ALA A 203 -11.62 -15.53 -10.25
N ALA A 204 -11.94 -16.83 -10.24
CA ALA A 204 -11.20 -17.78 -9.41
C ALA A 204 -9.72 -17.77 -9.84
N SER A 205 -8.82 -17.55 -8.88
CA SER A 205 -7.38 -17.47 -9.10
C SER A 205 -6.75 -18.82 -9.50
N GLY A 206 -7.51 -19.92 -9.39
CA GLY A 206 -7.00 -21.30 -9.46
C GLY A 206 -6.36 -21.76 -8.16
N GLU A 207 -6.15 -20.87 -7.20
CA GLU A 207 -5.72 -21.20 -5.83
C GLU A 207 -6.93 -21.44 -4.93
N TYR A 208 -6.72 -22.26 -3.91
CA TYR A 208 -7.73 -22.61 -2.92
C TYR A 208 -7.34 -22.03 -1.57
N SER A 209 -8.34 -21.58 -0.80
CA SER A 209 -8.14 -21.01 0.52
C SER A 209 -7.49 -22.03 1.45
N ARG A 210 -6.59 -21.58 2.33
CA ARG A 210 -6.01 -22.42 3.38
C ARG A 210 -6.51 -21.96 4.73
N GLN A 211 -7.05 -22.88 5.52
CA GLN A 211 -7.44 -22.67 6.91
C GLN A 211 -6.68 -23.67 7.77
N GLU A 212 -6.06 -23.20 8.86
CA GLU A 212 -5.28 -24.06 9.78
C GLU A 212 -4.21 -24.93 9.09
N ARG A 213 -3.65 -24.44 7.98
CA ARG A 213 -2.69 -25.11 7.09
C ARG A 213 -3.28 -26.21 6.19
N GLU A 214 -4.56 -26.52 6.29
CA GLU A 214 -5.27 -27.40 5.37
C GLU A 214 -5.85 -26.60 4.20
N GLN A 215 -5.78 -27.17 3.00
CA GLN A 215 -6.40 -26.58 1.81
C GLN A 215 -7.89 -26.88 1.85
N THR A 216 -8.72 -25.85 1.70
CA THR A 216 -10.18 -25.99 1.63
C THR A 216 -10.62 -26.06 0.17
N ASP A 217 -11.87 -26.45 -0.08
CA ASP A 217 -12.44 -26.46 -1.44
C ASP A 217 -12.92 -25.08 -1.91
N LEU A 218 -12.68 -24.03 -1.10
CA LEU A 218 -13.09 -22.66 -1.43
C LEU A 218 -12.02 -22.01 -2.33
N PRO A 219 -12.34 -21.70 -3.59
CA PRO A 219 -11.38 -21.01 -4.46
C PRO A 219 -11.14 -19.59 -3.97
N ILE A 220 -9.88 -19.16 -3.99
CA ILE A 220 -9.53 -17.76 -3.78
C ILE A 220 -9.99 -16.99 -5.02
N VAL A 221 -10.88 -16.05 -4.79
CA VAL A 221 -11.37 -15.14 -5.82
C VAL A 221 -10.43 -13.95 -5.89
N SER A 222 -9.92 -13.63 -7.08
CA SER A 222 -8.97 -12.54 -7.30
C SER A 222 -9.30 -11.75 -8.56
N VAL A 223 -8.82 -10.51 -8.65
CA VAL A 223 -8.95 -9.72 -9.87
C VAL A 223 -8.01 -10.28 -10.92
N SER A 224 -8.56 -10.70 -12.06
CA SER A 224 -7.78 -11.19 -13.20
C SER A 224 -7.39 -10.04 -14.12
N HIS A 225 -6.10 -9.69 -14.12
CA HIS A 225 -5.57 -8.63 -14.97
C HIS A 225 -5.23 -9.19 -16.36
N LYS A 226 -5.63 -8.47 -17.42
CA LYS A 226 -5.19 -8.77 -18.78
C LYS A 226 -3.80 -8.20 -19.00
N ALA A 227 -2.88 -8.99 -19.54
CA ALA A 227 -1.51 -8.55 -19.81
C ALA A 227 -1.42 -7.33 -20.75
N ALA A 228 -2.41 -7.14 -21.62
CA ALA A 228 -2.49 -5.99 -22.52
C ALA A 228 -2.86 -4.67 -21.81
N ASP A 229 -3.50 -4.74 -20.64
CA ASP A 229 -3.96 -3.56 -19.90
C ASP A 229 -2.85 -3.06 -18.97
N ARG A 230 -2.06 -2.11 -19.47
CA ARG A 230 -0.83 -1.62 -18.80
C ARG A 230 -1.02 -0.26 -18.16
N ARG A 231 -2.15 -0.06 -17.48
CA ARG A 231 -2.47 1.18 -16.74
C ARG A 231 -2.28 0.95 -15.25
N PHE A 232 -1.50 1.81 -14.62
CA PHE A 232 -1.19 1.68 -13.21
C PHE A 232 -1.35 3.02 -12.48
N ILE A 233 -1.46 2.94 -11.17
CA ILE A 233 -1.68 4.05 -10.25
C ILE A 233 -0.63 3.97 -9.17
N VAL A 234 0.04 5.08 -8.89
CA VAL A 234 0.98 5.18 -7.76
C VAL A 234 0.19 5.45 -6.49
N ASN A 235 0.25 4.53 -5.53
CA ASN A 235 -0.42 4.71 -4.25
C ASN A 235 0.31 5.73 -3.38
N THR A 236 -0.12 6.99 -3.43
CA THR A 236 0.43 8.09 -2.62
C THR A 236 -0.05 8.10 -1.16
N HIS A 237 -0.94 7.18 -0.78
CA HIS A 237 -1.40 7.01 0.59
C HIS A 237 -0.61 5.95 1.36
N ALA A 238 0.23 5.17 0.68
CA ALA A 238 1.17 4.27 1.34
C ALA A 238 2.08 5.07 2.28
N LEU A 239 2.21 4.61 3.53
CA LEU A 239 3.07 5.25 4.53
C LEU A 239 4.55 5.00 4.25
N HIS A 240 4.86 3.83 3.68
CA HIS A 240 6.22 3.43 3.34
C HIS A 240 6.81 4.33 2.24
N ASN A 241 8.02 4.85 2.47
CA ASN A 241 8.70 5.80 1.57
C ASN A 241 7.89 7.05 1.17
N ALA A 242 6.86 7.42 1.93
CA ALA A 242 5.97 8.52 1.57
C ALA A 242 6.70 9.86 1.39
N ALA A 243 7.71 10.13 2.23
CA ALA A 243 8.51 11.34 2.13
C ALA A 243 9.32 11.39 0.83
N LEU A 244 10.02 10.30 0.49
CA LEU A 244 10.82 10.18 -0.73
C LEU A 244 9.94 10.26 -1.98
N LEU A 245 8.79 9.59 -1.97
CA LEU A 245 7.83 9.63 -3.07
C LEU A 245 7.29 11.05 -3.32
N ARG A 246 6.98 11.80 -2.27
CA ARG A 246 6.51 13.20 -2.38
C ARG A 246 7.59 14.17 -2.82
N GLN A 247 8.87 13.87 -2.57
CA GLN A 247 10.00 14.65 -3.08
C GLN A 247 10.26 14.34 -4.57
N PHE A 248 10.06 13.08 -4.97
CA PHE A 248 10.24 12.64 -6.35
C PHE A 248 9.13 13.15 -7.29
N LEU A 249 7.86 13.05 -6.87
CA LEU A 249 6.73 13.42 -7.70
C LEU A 249 6.51 14.94 -7.78
N PRO A 250 6.02 15.47 -8.92
CA PRO A 250 5.59 16.86 -9.03
C PRO A 250 4.56 17.23 -7.95
N ARG A 251 4.70 18.44 -7.37
CA ARG A 251 3.82 18.91 -6.28
C ARG A 251 2.34 18.92 -6.69
N THR A 252 2.04 19.16 -7.95
CA THR A 252 0.68 19.12 -8.52
C THR A 252 0.01 17.75 -8.36
N LEU A 253 0.77 16.67 -8.25
CA LEU A 253 0.25 15.30 -8.12
C LEU A 253 0.17 14.80 -6.67
N VAL A 254 0.85 15.45 -5.73
CA VAL A 254 0.91 15.01 -4.31
C VAL A 254 0.39 16.03 -3.30
N ALA A 255 0.12 17.26 -3.72
CA ALA A 255 -0.48 18.26 -2.86
C ALA A 255 -1.83 17.75 -2.31
N PRO A 256 -2.09 17.86 -0.99
CA PRO A 256 -3.40 17.57 -0.43
C PRO A 256 -4.47 18.40 -1.12
N ILE A 257 -5.57 17.74 -1.50
CA ILE A 257 -6.76 18.42 -2.03
C ILE A 257 -7.76 18.50 -0.88
N PRO A 258 -8.23 19.71 -0.50
CA PRO A 258 -9.28 19.83 0.50
C PRO A 258 -10.52 19.06 0.07
N LEU A 259 -10.97 18.11 0.89
CA LEU A 259 -12.22 17.38 0.65
C LEU A 259 -13.44 18.31 0.77
N TYR A 260 -13.33 19.34 1.61
CA TYR A 260 -14.35 20.35 1.84
C TYR A 260 -13.72 21.73 1.73
N SER A 261 -14.43 22.68 1.11
CA SER A 261 -14.03 24.08 1.01
C SER A 261 -13.97 24.74 2.40
N ASP A 262 -15.00 24.54 3.21
CA ASP A 262 -15.03 24.89 4.63
C ASP A 262 -15.00 23.64 5.50
N ARG A 263 -13.78 23.29 5.93
CA ARG A 263 -13.53 22.17 6.84
C ARG A 263 -14.25 22.35 8.18
N MET A 264 -14.37 23.58 8.67
CA MET A 264 -14.95 23.85 10.01
C MET A 264 -16.46 23.71 9.99
N ALA A 265 -17.14 24.27 8.98
CA ALA A 265 -18.57 24.07 8.81
C ALA A 265 -18.92 22.58 8.72
N ARG A 266 -18.18 21.80 7.91
CA ARG A 266 -18.41 20.36 7.79
C ARG A 266 -18.13 19.62 9.10
N HIS A 267 -17.08 20.00 9.82
CA HIS A 267 -16.80 19.42 11.13
C HIS A 267 -17.93 19.69 12.14
N HIS A 268 -18.49 20.90 12.17
CA HIS A 268 -19.62 21.22 13.02
C HIS A 268 -20.88 20.44 12.66
N GLU A 269 -21.17 20.28 11.38
CA GLU A 269 -22.30 19.49 10.90
C GLU A 269 -22.18 18.02 11.34
N LEU A 270 -21.01 17.40 11.08
CA LEU A 270 -20.73 16.02 11.49
C LEU A 270 -20.78 15.86 13.02
N ALA A 271 -20.24 16.82 13.77
CA ALA A 271 -20.29 16.82 15.23
C ALA A 271 -21.73 16.97 15.76
N ALA A 272 -22.57 17.78 15.12
CA ALA A 272 -23.98 17.91 15.46
C ALA A 272 -24.72 16.58 15.24
N GLY A 273 -24.50 15.93 14.10
CA GLY A 273 -25.03 14.60 13.81
C GLY A 273 -24.59 13.56 14.85
N LEU A 274 -23.30 13.54 15.18
CA LEU A 274 -22.74 12.62 16.18
C LEU A 274 -23.39 12.80 17.55
N ARG A 275 -23.60 14.05 18.00
CA ARG A 275 -24.28 14.33 19.28
C ARG A 275 -25.68 13.75 19.34
N VAL A 276 -26.45 13.84 18.25
CA VAL A 276 -27.79 13.26 18.17
C VAL A 276 -27.73 11.73 18.22
N THR A 277 -26.82 11.11 17.47
CA THR A 277 -26.66 9.64 17.50
C THR A 277 -26.19 9.13 18.85
N GLU A 278 -25.25 9.83 19.50
CA GLU A 278 -24.72 9.45 20.82
C GLU A 278 -25.78 9.63 21.92
N ALA A 279 -26.62 10.68 21.85
CA ALA A 279 -27.75 10.83 22.75
C ALA A 279 -28.74 9.67 22.62
N LYS A 280 -29.11 9.28 21.39
CA LYS A 280 -29.98 8.11 21.15
C LYS A 280 -29.36 6.81 21.70
N LYS A 281 -28.05 6.59 21.49
CA LYS A 281 -27.34 5.43 22.05
C LYS A 281 -27.37 5.42 23.58
N ARG A 282 -27.14 6.57 24.22
CA ARG A 282 -27.19 6.69 25.69
C ARG A 282 -28.59 6.41 26.23
N ASP A 283 -29.63 6.93 25.60
CA ASP A 283 -31.02 6.67 26.00
C ASP A 283 -31.38 5.19 25.85
N ALA A 284 -30.95 4.55 24.77
CA ALA A 284 -31.14 3.12 24.57
C ALA A 284 -30.38 2.28 25.62
N ALA A 285 -29.14 2.65 25.94
CA ALA A 285 -28.36 2.01 26.99
C ALA A 285 -29.01 2.19 28.38
N LEU A 286 -29.54 3.38 28.67
CA LEU A 286 -30.26 3.67 29.91
C LEU A 286 -31.52 2.79 30.03
N ARG A 287 -32.33 2.72 28.96
CA ARG A 287 -33.52 1.85 28.91
C ARG A 287 -33.16 0.38 29.12
N LYS A 288 -32.09 -0.10 28.47
CA LYS A 288 -31.61 -1.47 28.64
C LYS A 288 -31.17 -1.72 30.09
N ARG A 289 -30.45 -0.77 30.72
CA ARG A 289 -30.02 -0.85 32.11
C ARG A 289 -31.21 -0.89 33.07
N GLN A 290 -32.20 -0.02 32.86
CA GLN A 290 -33.44 0.02 33.65
C GLN A 290 -34.24 -1.28 33.52
N ALA A 291 -34.39 -1.81 32.30
CA ALA A 291 -35.05 -3.10 32.07
C ALA A 291 -34.34 -4.26 32.77
N THR A 292 -33.00 -4.29 32.73
CA THR A 292 -32.20 -5.29 33.45
C THR A 292 -32.35 -5.17 34.97
N GLN A 293 -32.33 -3.94 35.50
CA GLN A 293 -32.55 -3.69 36.93
C GLN A 293 -33.95 -4.11 37.38
N ALA A 294 -34.99 -3.80 36.60
CA ALA A 294 -36.36 -4.22 36.87
C ALA A 294 -36.50 -5.75 36.85
N LYS A 295 -35.86 -6.43 35.89
CA LYS A 295 -35.81 -7.91 35.83
C LYS A 295 -35.11 -8.51 37.05
N LYS A 296 -33.96 -7.95 37.47
CA LYS A 296 -33.25 -8.38 38.68
C LYS A 296 -34.09 -8.16 39.95
N ALA A 297 -34.76 -7.01 40.06
CA ALA A 297 -35.64 -6.70 41.19
C ALA A 297 -36.88 -7.62 41.24
N ALA A 298 -37.50 -7.92 40.10
CA ALA A 298 -38.62 -8.85 40.01
C ALA A 298 -38.20 -10.29 40.36
N ALA A 299 -37.01 -10.74 39.93
CA ALA A 299 -36.46 -12.04 40.31
C ALA A 299 -36.17 -12.13 41.82
N SER A 300 -35.68 -11.04 42.44
CA SER A 300 -35.48 -10.94 43.89
C SER A 300 -36.79 -10.95 44.68
N ALA A 301 -37.84 -10.28 44.19
CA ALA A 301 -39.15 -10.23 44.85
C ALA A 301 -39.96 -11.53 44.72
N ALA A 302 -39.70 -12.34 43.69
CA ALA A 302 -40.35 -13.64 43.47
C ALA A 302 -39.82 -14.76 44.36
N GLY A 303 -38.85 -14.50 45.25
CA GLY A 303 -38.36 -15.48 46.22
C GLY A 303 -37.66 -16.70 45.59
N VAL A 304 -37.21 -16.60 44.34
CA VAL A 304 -36.39 -17.64 43.72
C VAL A 304 -34.99 -17.55 44.33
N PRO A 305 -34.45 -18.63 44.91
CA PRO A 305 -33.13 -18.59 45.53
C PRO A 305 -32.07 -18.33 44.45
N THR A 306 -31.39 -17.19 44.57
CA THR A 306 -30.13 -16.94 43.87
C THR A 306 -29.10 -17.95 44.37
N ILE A 307 -28.72 -18.90 43.52
CA ILE A 307 -27.54 -19.75 43.76
C ILE A 307 -26.33 -18.81 43.81
N PRO A 308 -25.54 -18.80 44.91
CA PRO A 308 -24.33 -17.99 44.99
C PRO A 308 -23.24 -18.68 44.17
N GLY A 309 -22.86 -18.06 43.07
CA GLY A 309 -21.83 -18.56 42.16
C GLY A 309 -21.75 -17.66 40.94
N ASP A 310 -21.28 -16.43 41.17
CA ASP A 310 -20.43 -15.65 40.27
C ASP A 310 -20.39 -14.22 40.80
N GLU A 311 -19.51 -14.01 41.78
CA GLU A 311 -18.99 -12.69 42.08
C GLU A 311 -18.13 -12.27 40.87
N ASP A 312 -18.62 -11.32 40.08
CA ASP A 312 -17.77 -10.56 39.16
C ASP A 312 -17.34 -9.27 39.88
N PRO A 313 -16.05 -9.12 40.23
CA PRO A 313 -15.58 -7.94 40.94
C PRO A 313 -15.32 -6.80 39.96
N GLY A 314 -15.95 -5.65 40.22
CA GLY A 314 -15.36 -4.35 39.89
C GLY A 314 -16.12 -3.50 38.88
N ASP A 315 -17.04 -2.67 39.39
CA ASP A 315 -17.18 -1.32 38.87
C ASP A 315 -15.88 -0.54 39.22
N ALA A 316 -15.12 -0.12 38.21
CA ALA A 316 -14.22 1.05 38.29
C ALA A 316 -13.88 1.56 36.87
N ASP A 317 -14.56 2.64 36.49
CA ASP A 317 -14.25 3.68 35.50
C ASP A 317 -13.22 3.44 34.38
N GLY A 318 -13.72 3.61 33.14
CA GLY A 318 -13.03 4.34 32.07
C GLY A 318 -12.16 3.52 31.10
N ASP A 319 -12.71 3.15 29.95
CA ASP A 319 -12.32 3.73 28.66
C ASP A 319 -13.23 3.18 27.53
N SER A 320 -13.46 4.01 26.51
CA SER A 320 -14.26 3.68 25.34
C SER A 320 -13.59 2.58 24.51
N GLN A 321 -14.16 1.38 24.49
CA GLN A 321 -13.92 0.42 23.41
C GLN A 321 -15.22 0.01 22.74
N MET A 322 -15.29 0.39 21.47
CA MET A 322 -16.29 0.00 20.49
C MET A 322 -16.39 -1.52 20.41
N VAL A 323 -17.50 -2.08 20.88
CA VAL A 323 -17.95 -3.38 20.41
C VAL A 323 -18.61 -3.20 19.04
N HIS A 324 -18.03 -3.87 18.05
CA HIS A 324 -18.58 -4.04 16.72
C HIS A 324 -20.04 -4.48 16.81
N ALA A 325 -20.94 -3.65 16.29
CA ALA A 325 -22.31 -4.05 16.04
C ALA A 325 -22.30 -5.01 14.85
N GLU A 326 -22.66 -6.27 15.13
CA GLU A 326 -23.13 -7.20 14.13
C GLU A 326 -24.33 -6.59 13.38
N HIS A 327 -24.38 -6.92 12.09
CA HIS A 327 -25.40 -6.55 11.12
C HIS A 327 -26.81 -6.51 11.71
N MET A 328 -27.37 -5.31 11.81
CA MET A 328 -28.82 -5.11 11.82
C MET A 328 -29.19 -4.64 10.42
N GLU A 329 -29.70 -5.57 9.61
CA GLU A 329 -30.37 -5.25 8.35
C GLU A 329 -31.55 -4.32 8.68
N ILE A 330 -31.45 -3.08 8.22
CA ILE A 330 -32.56 -2.14 8.19
C ILE A 330 -32.98 -2.06 6.73
N ASP A 331 -34.04 -2.78 6.40
CA ASP A 331 -34.82 -2.53 5.19
C ASP A 331 -35.37 -1.11 5.27
N GLY A 332 -34.77 -0.22 4.49
CA GLY A 332 -35.18 1.16 4.31
C GLY A 332 -34.80 1.59 2.92
N GLU A 333 -35.81 1.64 2.04
CA GLU A 333 -35.72 2.13 0.67
C GLU A 333 -34.85 3.40 0.56
N GLU A 334 -33.76 3.32 -0.20
CA GLU A 334 -33.04 4.50 -0.67
C GLU A 334 -33.98 5.32 -1.56
N PRO A 335 -34.22 6.62 -1.27
CA PRO A 335 -34.78 7.49 -2.29
C PRO A 335 -33.67 7.79 -3.31
N SER A 336 -33.91 7.34 -4.54
CA SER A 336 -33.09 7.56 -5.73
C SER A 336 -32.70 9.03 -5.90
N LEU A 337 -31.40 9.31 -5.80
CA LEU A 337 -30.79 10.63 -6.05
C LEU A 337 -30.59 10.93 -7.55
N LEU A 338 -31.58 10.57 -8.37
CA LEU A 338 -31.63 10.88 -9.79
C LEU A 338 -33.07 11.22 -10.17
N GLU A 339 -33.47 12.48 -9.92
CA GLU A 339 -34.41 13.26 -10.73
C GLU A 339 -34.77 14.56 -10.00
N ALA A 340 -34.11 15.66 -10.38
CA ALA A 340 -34.72 16.99 -10.52
C ALA A 340 -33.69 18.02 -11.08
N GLU A 341 -33.80 18.26 -12.39
CA GLU A 341 -33.70 19.57 -13.08
C GLU A 341 -32.34 20.31 -13.00
N SER A 342 -31.52 20.49 -14.06
CA SER A 342 -31.78 20.75 -15.48
C SER A 342 -32.79 21.85 -15.78
N GLN A 343 -32.48 23.10 -15.45
CA GLN A 343 -32.95 24.28 -16.19
C GLN A 343 -31.88 25.38 -16.22
N HIS A 344 -31.07 25.41 -17.28
CA HIS A 344 -30.72 26.65 -18.00
C HIS A 344 -29.99 26.29 -19.31
N ALA A 345 -30.79 26.16 -20.36
CA ALA A 345 -30.32 26.12 -21.74
C ALA A 345 -30.12 27.55 -22.27
N GLN A 346 -28.99 27.82 -22.91
CA GLN A 346 -28.90 28.74 -24.03
C GLN A 346 -28.04 28.12 -25.12
N ILE A 347 -28.72 27.69 -26.19
CA ILE A 347 -28.18 27.25 -27.47
C ILE A 347 -28.15 28.48 -28.40
N PRO A 348 -27.07 28.73 -29.17
CA PRO A 348 -27.15 29.54 -30.38
C PRO A 348 -27.25 28.67 -31.64
N PRO A 349 -27.74 29.22 -32.76
CA PRO A 349 -28.56 28.50 -33.72
C PRO A 349 -27.80 27.80 -34.85
N ASN A 350 -28.47 26.74 -35.30
CA ASN A 350 -28.22 25.92 -36.47
C ASN A 350 -28.36 26.73 -37.79
N THR A 351 -27.31 26.80 -38.60
CA THR A 351 -27.40 27.18 -40.02
C THR A 351 -27.41 25.95 -40.92
N ARG A 352 -28.49 25.90 -41.71
CA ARG A 352 -28.86 24.87 -42.69
C ARG A 352 -27.90 24.76 -43.89
N GLY A 353 -27.88 23.55 -44.46
CA GLY A 353 -27.62 23.25 -45.88
C GLY A 353 -26.19 22.84 -46.17
N SER A 354 -25.87 21.77 -46.91
CA SER A 354 -26.61 21.09 -47.97
C SER A 354 -26.07 19.67 -48.20
N LYS A 355 -26.98 18.74 -48.48
CA LYS A 355 -26.73 17.40 -49.01
C LYS A 355 -26.05 17.47 -50.39
N ARG A 356 -25.03 16.63 -50.65
CA ARG A 356 -24.78 16.05 -51.97
C ARG A 356 -24.47 14.55 -51.87
N ARG A 357 -25.04 13.84 -52.83
CA ARG A 357 -25.10 12.38 -53.04
C ARG A 357 -23.77 11.80 -53.55
N ARG A 358 -23.64 10.48 -53.33
CA ARG A 358 -22.97 9.37 -54.07
C ARG A 358 -22.32 9.74 -55.42
N VAL A 359 -21.20 9.11 -55.80
CA VAL A 359 -21.07 7.78 -56.48
C VAL A 359 -19.57 7.35 -56.48
N PRO A 360 -19.23 6.04 -56.62
CA PRO A 360 -17.86 5.50 -56.54
C PRO A 360 -17.17 5.35 -57.91
N ASP A 361 -15.91 4.91 -57.87
CA ASP A 361 -15.00 4.33 -58.91
C ASP A 361 -13.59 4.91 -58.64
N SER A 362 -12.49 4.18 -58.50
CA SER A 362 -12.04 2.94 -59.16
C SER A 362 -11.08 2.16 -58.26
#